data_AF-A0A3D1TNU3-F1
#
_entry.id   AF-A0A3D1TNU3-F1
#
_cell.length_a   1.000
_cell.length_b   1.000
_cell.length_c   1.000
_cell.angle_alpha   90.00
_cell.angle_beta   90.00
_cell.angle_gamma   90.00
#
_symmetry.space_group_name_H-M   'P 1'
#
loop_
_entity.id
_entity.type
_entity.pdbx_description
1 polymer ?
#
loop_
_entity_poly.entity_id
_entity_poly.type
_entity_poly.pdbx_seq_one_letter_code
_entity_poly.pdbx_strand_id
1 'polypeptide(L)'
;MVEPPAPPIELTPLVACSADTAQDVLWHIAEYAPRLRKWLVANPSATPAMLEYLAQVGGPGVPEALRILLKSLEMNGSGSDQPFIASTAL
;
A
#
# COMPACT_ATOMS: atom_id res chain seq x y z
N MET A 1 -13.67 -27.87 26.35
CA MET A 1 -13.34 -26.52 26.87
C MET A 1 -13.35 -25.60 25.66
N VAL A 2 -14.31 -24.70 25.56
CA VAL A 2 -14.42 -23.77 24.41
C VAL A 2 -13.54 -22.58 24.74
N GLU A 3 -12.55 -22.31 23.88
CA GLU A 3 -11.68 -21.14 24.04
C GLU A 3 -12.53 -19.87 23.85
N PRO A 4 -12.36 -18.84 24.71
CA PRO A 4 -13.09 -17.59 24.53
C PRO A 4 -12.75 -16.99 23.15
N PRO A 5 -13.72 -16.33 22.49
CA PRO A 5 -13.47 -15.68 21.22
C PRO A 5 -12.35 -14.65 21.38
N ALA A 6 -11.46 -14.58 20.39
CA ALA A 6 -10.37 -13.61 20.38
C ALA A 6 -10.92 -12.18 20.54
N PRO A 7 -10.20 -11.30 21.25
CA PRO A 7 -10.62 -9.91 21.40
C PRO A 7 -10.79 -9.23 20.03
N PRO A 8 -11.67 -8.21 19.93
CA PRO A 8 -11.85 -7.46 18.69
C PRO A 8 -10.52 -6.89 18.21
N ILE A 9 -10.26 -6.98 16.90
CA ILE A 9 -9.04 -6.42 16.30
C ILE A 9 -9.10 -4.90 16.42
N GLU A 10 -8.10 -4.30 17.09
CA GLU A 10 -7.94 -2.85 17.09
C GLU A 10 -7.38 -2.38 15.73
N LEU A 11 -8.08 -1.44 15.10
CA LEU A 11 -7.62 -0.84 13.84
C LEU A 11 -6.50 0.17 14.13
N THR A 12 -5.27 -0.20 13.78
CA THR A 12 -4.07 0.61 14.01
C THR A 12 -3.28 0.83 12.72
N PRO A 13 -2.35 1.79 12.67
CA PRO A 13 -1.42 1.93 11.54
C PRO A 13 -0.64 0.65 11.21
N LEU A 14 -0.25 -0.10 12.23
CA LEU A 14 0.50 -1.35 12.05
C LEU A 14 -0.36 -2.42 11.36
N VAL A 15 -1.62 -2.56 11.79
CA VAL A 15 -2.60 -3.43 11.10
C VAL A 15 -2.84 -2.93 9.67
N ALA A 16 -2.99 -1.62 9.46
CA ALA A 16 -3.25 -1.06 8.13
C ALA A 16 -2.08 -1.26 7.13
N CYS A 17 -0.83 -1.35 7.57
CA CYS A 17 0.33 -1.59 6.72
C CYS A 17 0.78 -3.07 6.63
N SER A 18 0.25 -3.96 7.48
CA SER A 18 0.72 -5.35 7.54
C SER A 18 0.28 -6.16 6.31
N ALA A 19 1.19 -6.97 5.78
CA ALA A 19 0.92 -7.89 4.68
C ALA A 19 -0.08 -9.00 5.07
N ASP A 20 -0.13 -9.33 6.35
CA ASP A 20 -0.98 -10.40 6.90
C ASP A 20 -2.41 -9.94 7.19
N THR A 21 -2.71 -8.65 7.01
CA THR A 21 -4.06 -8.12 7.24
C THR A 21 -4.99 -8.58 6.13
N ALA A 22 -6.08 -9.25 6.52
CA ALA A 22 -7.08 -9.78 5.61
C ALA A 22 -7.77 -8.67 4.79
N GLN A 23 -8.19 -8.99 3.56
CA GLN A 23 -8.75 -8.03 2.61
C GLN A 23 -10.02 -7.33 3.11
N ASP A 24 -10.90 -8.06 3.79
CA ASP A 24 -12.12 -7.53 4.40
C ASP A 24 -11.81 -6.47 5.46
N VAL A 25 -10.78 -6.69 6.28
CA VAL A 25 -10.30 -5.70 7.25
C VAL A 25 -9.71 -4.48 6.55
N LEU A 26 -8.94 -4.66 5.46
CA LEU A 26 -8.39 -3.54 4.70
C LEU A 26 -9.50 -2.68 4.07
N TRP A 27 -10.54 -3.29 3.48
CA TRP A 27 -11.71 -2.57 2.96
C TRP A 27 -12.49 -1.87 4.07
N HIS A 28 -12.66 -2.50 5.22
CA HIS A 28 -13.27 -1.87 6.38
C HIS A 28 -12.50 -0.62 6.84
N ILE A 29 -11.16 -0.67 6.87
CA ILE A 29 -10.32 0.51 7.15
C ILE A 29 -10.52 1.58 6.07
N ALA A 30 -10.55 1.18 4.79
CA ALA A 30 -10.72 2.10 3.67
C ALA A 30 -12.06 2.85 3.76
N GLU A 31 -13.14 2.19 4.14
CA GLU A 31 -14.47 2.78 4.27
C GLU A 31 -14.58 3.65 5.54
N TYR A 32 -14.25 3.10 6.70
CA TYR A 32 -14.66 3.67 7.99
C TYR A 32 -13.55 4.37 8.78
N ALA A 33 -12.28 4.22 8.41
CA ALA A 33 -11.15 4.78 9.17
C ALA A 33 -10.32 5.77 8.32
N PRO A 34 -10.84 6.98 8.01
CA PRO A 34 -10.18 7.93 7.11
C PRO A 34 -8.76 8.33 7.53
N ARG A 35 -8.47 8.37 8.84
CA ARG A 35 -7.12 8.68 9.36
C ARG A 35 -6.10 7.58 9.09
N LEU A 36 -6.55 6.34 8.85
CA LEU A 36 -5.69 5.20 8.60
C LEU A 36 -5.46 4.93 7.10
N ARG A 37 -6.29 5.48 6.21
CA ARG A 37 -6.20 5.26 4.76
C ARG A 37 -4.81 5.47 4.15
N LYS A 38 -4.05 6.47 4.64
CA LYS A 38 -2.68 6.72 4.15
C LYS A 38 -1.73 5.53 4.37
N TRP A 39 -1.99 4.72 5.39
CA TRP A 39 -1.20 3.53 5.71
C TRP A 39 -1.55 2.36 4.77
N LEU A 40 -2.80 2.26 4.32
CA LEU A 40 -3.20 1.28 3.30
C LEU A 40 -2.43 1.45 1.98
N VAL A 41 -2.04 2.68 1.62
CA VAL A 41 -1.21 2.95 0.43
C VAL A 41 0.16 2.26 0.51
N ALA A 42 0.68 2.08 1.73
CA ALA A 42 1.95 1.38 1.97
C ALA A 42 1.77 -0.12 2.23
N ASN A 43 0.54 -0.63 2.24
CA ASN A 43 0.28 -2.05 2.50
C ASN A 43 0.60 -2.87 1.24
N PRO A 44 1.52 -3.85 1.30
CA PRO A 44 1.88 -4.67 0.14
C PRO A 44 0.74 -5.58 -0.36
N SER A 45 -0.26 -5.85 0.49
CA SER A 45 -1.46 -6.61 0.16
C SER A 45 -2.60 -5.72 -0.35
N ALA A 46 -2.45 -4.38 -0.38
CA ALA A 46 -3.46 -3.51 -0.96
C ALA A 46 -3.61 -3.78 -2.46
N THR A 47 -4.84 -4.02 -2.89
CA THR A 47 -5.15 -4.29 -4.30
C THR A 47 -5.17 -2.99 -5.12
N PRO A 48 -4.97 -3.06 -6.45
CA PRO A 48 -5.08 -1.88 -7.31
C PRO A 48 -6.42 -1.16 -7.16
N ALA A 49 -7.53 -1.89 -7.12
CA ALA A 49 -8.87 -1.34 -6.93
C ALA A 49 -9.01 -0.57 -5.59
N MET A 50 -8.33 -1.02 -4.54
CA MET A 50 -8.29 -0.32 -3.27
C MET A 50 -7.50 1.00 -3.39
N LEU A 51 -6.34 0.98 -4.04
CA LEU A 51 -5.55 2.21 -4.26
C LEU A 51 -6.31 3.23 -5.10
N GLU A 52 -7.05 2.78 -6.13
CA GLU A 52 -7.94 3.62 -6.93
C GLU A 52 -9.06 4.21 -6.08
N TYR A 53 -9.73 3.40 -5.27
CA TYR A 53 -10.75 3.87 -4.34
C TYR A 53 -10.18 4.94 -3.39
N LEU A 54 -9.01 4.68 -2.79
CA LEU A 54 -8.34 5.64 -1.91
C LEU A 54 -7.96 6.95 -2.61
N ALA A 55 -7.57 6.89 -3.89
CA ALA A 55 -7.32 8.08 -4.69
C ALA A 55 -8.58 8.91 -4.91
N GLN A 56 -9.75 8.26 -5.05
CA GLN A 56 -11.04 8.93 -5.24
C GLN A 56 -11.60 9.51 -3.93
N VAL A 57 -11.63 8.72 -2.85
CA VAL A 57 -12.24 9.14 -1.58
C VAL A 57 -11.29 9.95 -0.70
N GLY A 58 -9.99 9.86 -0.96
CA GLY A 58 -8.95 10.57 -0.23
C GLY A 58 -8.90 10.25 1.27
N GLY A 59 -8.28 11.16 2.01
CA GLY A 59 -8.08 11.08 3.45
C GLY A 59 -6.83 11.87 3.87
N PRO A 60 -6.66 12.15 5.16
CA PRO A 60 -5.48 12.86 5.65
C PRO A 60 -4.19 12.13 5.25
N GLY A 61 -3.38 12.75 4.39
CA GLY A 61 -2.10 12.22 3.92
C GLY A 61 -2.17 11.17 2.81
N VAL A 62 -3.37 10.81 2.32
CA VAL A 62 -3.51 9.83 1.21
C VAL A 62 -2.88 10.36 -0.10
N PRO A 63 -3.12 11.61 -0.53
CA PRO A 63 -2.51 12.11 -1.78
C PRO A 63 -0.98 12.09 -1.74
N GLU A 64 -0.40 12.45 -0.59
CA GLU A 64 1.05 12.46 -0.40
C GLU A 64 1.62 11.04 -0.36
N ALA A 65 0.95 10.10 0.32
CA ALA A 65 1.36 8.70 0.34
C ALA A 65 1.34 8.08 -1.07
N LEU A 66 0.30 8.36 -1.86
CA LEU A 66 0.20 7.89 -3.26
C LEU A 66 1.32 8.49 -4.11
N ARG A 67 1.58 9.80 -3.97
CA ARG A 67 2.68 10.48 -4.67
C ARG A 67 4.05 9.85 -4.36
N ILE A 68 4.30 9.51 -3.09
CA ILE A 68 5.53 8.83 -2.67
C ILE A 68 5.60 7.42 -3.30
N LEU A 69 4.53 6.63 -3.20
CA LEU A 69 4.47 5.29 -3.77
C LEU A 69 4.78 5.30 -5.27
N LEU A 70 4.10 6.15 -6.04
CA LEU A 70 4.29 6.26 -7.48
C LEU A 70 5.73 6.66 -7.84
N LYS A 71 6.29 7.66 -7.13
CA LYS A 71 7.70 8.05 -7.30
C LYS A 71 8.65 6.89 -7.01
N SER A 72 8.40 6.09 -5.98
CA SER A 72 9.22 4.91 -5.68
C SER A 72 9.16 3.86 -6.78
N LEU A 73 8.00 3.65 -7.40
CA LEU A 73 7.85 2.72 -8.52
C LEU A 73 8.61 3.21 -9.78
N GLU A 74 8.55 4.50 -10.08
CA GLU A 74 9.32 5.12 -11.18
C GLU A 74 10.83 4.93 -10.98
N MET A 75 11.33 5.15 -9.75
CA MET A 75 12.74 4.97 -9.41
C MET A 75 13.19 3.51 -9.50
N ASN A 76 12.31 2.57 -9.13
CA ASN A 76 12.58 1.13 -9.25
C ASN A 76 12.55 0.63 -10.70
N GLY A 77 11.79 1.28 -11.58
CA GLY A 77 11.67 0.93 -13.00
C GLY A 77 12.85 1.41 -13.88
N SER A 78 13.67 2.35 -13.40
CA SER A 78 14.75 2.97 -14.18
C SER A 78 16.04 2.13 -14.28
N GLY A 79 16.04 0.88 -13.79
CA GLY A 79 17.22 0.00 -13.76
C GLY A 79 17.55 -0.73 -15.07
N SER A 80 16.73 -0.59 -16.13
CA SER A 80 16.84 -1.38 -17.38
C SER A 80 17.36 -0.63 -18.61
N ASP A 81 17.56 0.69 -18.55
CA ASP A 81 18.03 1.50 -19.70
C ASP A 81 19.51 1.90 -19.59
N GLN A 82 20.40 0.92 -19.37
CA GLN A 82 21.82 1.12 -19.66
C GLN A 82 22.07 0.70 -21.12
N PRO A 83 22.41 1.62 -22.04
CA PRO A 83 22.88 1.20 -23.36
C PRO A 83 24.20 0.45 -23.16
N PHE A 84 24.18 -0.84 -23.47
CA PHE A 84 25.39 -1.65 -23.58
C PHE A 84 26.22 -1.05 -24.72
N ILE A 85 27.15 -0.16 -24.38
CA ILE A 85 28.15 0.35 -25.32
C ILE A 85 28.95 -0.85 -25.82
N ALA A 86 28.59 -1.35 -27.00
CA ALA A 86 29.32 -2.37 -27.71
C ALA A 86 30.72 -1.81 -27.97
N SER A 87 31.68 -2.32 -27.22
CA SER A 87 33.10 -2.07 -27.44
C SER A 87 33.50 -2.79 -28.74
N THR A 88 33.34 -2.11 -29.88
CA THR A 88 34.07 -2.48 -31.11
C THR A 88 35.53 -2.23 -30.83
N ALA A 89 36.23 -3.30 -30.45
CA ALA A 89 37.68 -3.35 -30.53
C ALA A 89 38.10 -3.34 -32.00
N LEU A 90 39.08 -2.48 -32.29
CA LEU A 90 39.86 -2.37 -33.52
C LEU A 90 40.50 -3.71 -33.93
#